data_AF-A0A124GQJ3-F1
#
_entry.id   AF-A0A124GQJ3-F1
#
_cell.length_a   1.000
_cell.length_b   1.000
_cell.length_c   1.000
_cell.angle_alpha   90.00
_cell.angle_beta   90.00
_cell.angle_gamma   90.00
#
_symmetry.space_group_name_H-M   'P 1'
#
loop_
_entity.id
_entity.type
_entity.pdbx_description
1 polymer ?
#
loop_
_entity_poly.entity_id
_entity_poly.type
_entity_poly.pdbx_seq_one_letter_code
_entity_poly.pdbx_strand_id
1 'polypeptide(L)'
;MSQPPSPFPPQSQFYSSQIMNPDTPPPPPPKPNSHEASRRGTPQNTSAQAWQPDQTGPHQGAYPNNPQQPYIPDPPTIEEGWLPDLVSDKSTTDLQTILKDPSLISALSSQHPSYTARQQHLETLIQTNKDLATRVLEMENHLAEARASTETMLITHQSLEVSWRKKQAEMDAALAPWSPKALYQRFSAAITEQEAVCHAVEESFLDEDHHGRATEKEIADWVRRVRGEASKLAARKEAKARWDEGRVGGWR
;
A
#
# COMPACT_ATOMS: atom_id res chain seq x y z
N MET A 1 -23.01 10.40 -43.42
CA MET A 1 -23.52 10.57 -42.05
C MET A 1 -22.56 9.86 -41.13
N SER A 2 -21.70 10.61 -40.45
CA SER A 2 -20.59 10.10 -39.64
C SER A 2 -20.94 10.24 -38.15
N GLN A 3 -20.91 9.15 -37.40
CA GLN A 3 -21.05 9.16 -35.94
C GLN A 3 -19.70 9.48 -35.25
N PRO A 4 -19.71 10.14 -34.08
CA PRO A 4 -18.49 10.39 -33.30
C PRO A 4 -18.09 9.17 -32.43
N PRO A 5 -16.79 8.99 -32.11
CA PRO A 5 -16.36 7.92 -31.20
C PRO A 5 -16.55 8.28 -29.72
N SER A 6 -17.01 7.31 -28.93
CA SER A 6 -17.24 7.40 -27.48
C SER A 6 -15.92 7.47 -26.67
N PRO A 7 -15.88 8.17 -25.51
CA PRO A 7 -14.63 8.42 -24.76
C PRO A 7 -14.47 7.57 -23.48
N PHE A 8 -14.68 6.25 -23.51
CA PHE A 8 -14.46 5.39 -22.33
C PHE A 8 -13.71 4.09 -22.66
N PRO A 9 -12.69 3.68 -21.87
CA PRO A 9 -12.00 2.40 -22.04
C PRO A 9 -12.85 1.23 -21.48
N PRO A 10 -12.70 -0.01 -22.00
CA PRO A 10 -13.44 -1.16 -21.51
C PRO A 10 -12.91 -1.59 -20.13
N GLN A 11 -13.81 -1.69 -19.15
CA GLN A 11 -13.52 -2.27 -17.84
C GLN A 11 -13.36 -3.79 -17.95
N SER A 12 -12.17 -4.29 -17.58
CA SER A 12 -11.87 -5.71 -17.42
C SER A 12 -12.68 -6.30 -16.26
N GLN A 13 -13.60 -7.21 -16.59
CA GLN A 13 -14.34 -8.01 -15.61
C GLN A 13 -13.43 -9.13 -15.07
N PHE A 14 -12.80 -8.93 -13.93
CA PHE A 14 -12.20 -10.01 -13.14
C PHE A 14 -13.30 -10.72 -12.34
N TYR A 15 -14.02 -11.63 -13.00
CA TYR A 15 -14.78 -12.66 -12.28
C TYR A 15 -13.88 -13.85 -11.97
N SER A 16 -13.58 -13.98 -10.67
CA SER A 16 -12.98 -15.17 -10.08
C SER A 16 -13.86 -16.39 -10.33
N SER A 17 -13.38 -17.33 -11.13
CA SER A 17 -13.93 -18.69 -11.22
C SER A 17 -12.77 -19.67 -11.03
N GLN A 18 -12.49 -19.96 -9.76
CA GLN A 18 -11.56 -21.02 -9.37
C GLN A 18 -12.19 -22.36 -9.74
N ILE A 19 -11.71 -22.91 -10.86
CA ILE A 19 -11.91 -24.29 -11.27
C ILE A 19 -11.23 -25.19 -10.22
N MET A 20 -12.02 -26.04 -9.58
CA MET A 20 -11.55 -27.04 -8.63
C MET A 20 -10.68 -28.10 -9.33
N ASN A 21 -9.42 -28.22 -8.90
CA ASN A 21 -8.63 -29.43 -9.05
C ASN A 21 -8.94 -30.37 -7.87
N PRO A 22 -9.32 -31.65 -8.09
CA PRO A 22 -9.80 -32.54 -7.03
C PRO A 22 -8.70 -33.25 -6.21
N ASP A 23 -7.41 -33.05 -6.46
CA ASP A 23 -6.32 -33.85 -5.86
C ASP A 23 -5.44 -33.12 -4.83
N THR A 24 -5.95 -32.08 -4.17
CA THR A 24 -5.20 -31.43 -3.06
C THR A 24 -6.05 -31.43 -1.79
N PRO A 25 -5.62 -32.08 -0.69
CA PRO A 25 -6.40 -32.07 0.54
C PRO A 25 -6.51 -30.63 1.08
N PRO A 26 -7.67 -30.22 1.60
CA PRO A 26 -7.86 -28.86 2.11
C PRO A 26 -6.97 -28.62 3.35
N PRO A 27 -6.44 -27.39 3.52
CA PRO A 27 -5.59 -27.06 4.66
C PRO A 27 -6.37 -27.20 5.97
N PRO A 28 -5.74 -27.71 7.05
CA PRO A 28 -6.41 -27.91 8.32
C PRO A 28 -6.77 -26.57 8.99
N PRO A 29 -7.89 -26.50 9.73
CA PRO A 29 -8.32 -25.28 10.40
C PRO A 29 -7.36 -24.88 11.54
N PRO A 30 -7.17 -23.57 11.80
CA PRO A 30 -6.30 -23.09 12.87
C PRO A 30 -6.89 -23.42 14.24
N LYS A 31 -6.05 -23.90 15.17
CA LYS A 31 -6.42 -24.23 16.56
C LYS A 31 -6.70 -22.96 17.37
N PRO A 32 -7.74 -22.93 18.24
CA PRO A 32 -7.98 -21.79 19.12
C PRO A 32 -7.14 -21.89 20.40
N ASN A 33 -6.63 -20.74 20.85
CA ASN A 33 -5.98 -20.47 22.14
C ASN A 33 -4.67 -21.18 22.48
N SER A 34 -3.57 -20.43 22.40
CA SER A 34 -2.49 -20.52 23.38
C SER A 34 -1.88 -19.14 23.60
N HIS A 35 -2.35 -18.48 24.66
CA HIS A 35 -1.63 -17.38 25.30
C HIS A 35 -0.47 -18.02 26.09
N GLU A 36 0.76 -17.87 25.64
CA GLU A 36 1.90 -17.98 26.56
C GLU A 36 3.01 -17.01 26.16
N ALA A 37 3.44 -16.25 27.15
CA ALA A 37 4.36 -15.15 27.04
C ALA A 37 5.80 -15.66 26.84
N SER A 38 6.56 -15.01 25.97
CA SER A 38 8.00 -14.85 26.19
C SER A 38 8.53 -13.53 25.65
N ARG A 39 9.20 -12.86 26.57
CA ARG A 39 9.72 -11.49 26.52
C ARG A 39 11.09 -11.45 25.86
N ARG A 40 11.30 -10.50 24.95
CA ARG A 40 12.54 -9.78 24.55
C ARG A 40 12.34 -9.31 23.10
N GLY A 41 12.48 -8.07 22.69
CA GLY A 41 12.83 -6.81 23.34
C GLY A 41 13.04 -5.79 22.22
N THR A 42 12.18 -4.76 22.14
CA THR A 42 12.36 -3.54 21.33
C THR A 42 11.37 -2.47 21.85
N PRO A 43 11.75 -1.18 21.86
CA PRO A 43 11.01 -0.14 22.57
C PRO A 43 9.70 0.21 21.87
N GLN A 44 8.70 0.42 22.71
CA GLN A 44 7.32 0.72 22.38
C GLN A 44 7.19 2.19 21.97
N ASN A 45 6.96 2.45 20.68
CA ASN A 45 6.39 3.73 20.25
C ASN A 45 4.88 3.55 20.10
N THR A 46 4.14 4.12 21.05
CA THR A 46 2.68 4.18 21.11
C THR A 46 2.16 5.25 20.15
N SER A 47 1.63 4.84 18.99
CA SER A 47 0.48 5.47 18.31
C SER A 47 0.23 4.82 16.95
N ALA A 48 -0.36 3.62 16.95
CA ALA A 48 -1.02 3.09 15.77
C ALA A 48 -2.36 2.50 16.21
N GLN A 49 -3.41 3.32 16.14
CA GLN A 49 -4.79 2.86 16.22
C GLN A 49 -5.04 2.00 14.97
N ALA A 50 -5.00 0.69 15.17
CA ALA A 50 -5.46 -0.30 14.21
C ALA A 50 -6.99 -0.22 14.14
N TRP A 51 -7.50 0.20 12.98
CA TRP A 51 -8.90 0.08 12.63
C TRP A 51 -9.24 -1.41 12.46
N GLN A 52 -10.03 -1.95 13.39
CA GLN A 52 -10.70 -3.24 13.21
C GLN A 52 -12.13 -2.96 12.70
N PRO A 53 -12.59 -3.59 11.61
CA PRO A 53 -14.00 -3.60 11.27
C PRO A 53 -14.70 -4.72 12.05
N ASP A 54 -15.46 -4.36 13.08
CA ASP A 54 -16.43 -5.26 13.70
C ASP A 54 -17.65 -5.36 12.76
N GLN A 55 -17.80 -6.52 12.14
CA GLN A 55 -19.01 -6.90 11.40
C GLN A 55 -19.72 -7.99 12.19
N THR A 56 -20.73 -7.61 12.99
CA THR A 56 -21.95 -8.42 13.17
C THR A 56 -23.12 -7.54 13.65
N GLY A 57 -24.05 -7.24 12.76
CA GLY A 57 -25.34 -6.61 13.09
C GLY A 57 -26.19 -6.36 11.84
N PRO A 58 -27.42 -6.92 11.72
CA PRO A 58 -28.23 -6.78 10.52
C PRO A 58 -29.06 -5.50 10.61
N HIS A 59 -28.45 -4.34 10.30
CA HIS A 59 -29.17 -3.07 10.29
C HIS A 59 -28.87 -2.31 9.00
N GLN A 60 -29.83 -2.43 8.08
CA GLN A 60 -30.37 -1.43 7.17
C GLN A 60 -29.43 -0.31 6.69
N GLY A 61 -29.29 -0.20 5.37
CA GLY A 61 -28.50 0.83 4.69
C GLY A 61 -28.73 2.24 5.23
N ALA A 62 -27.72 2.73 5.95
CA ALA A 62 -27.60 4.13 6.30
C ALA A 62 -26.94 4.86 5.11
N TYR A 63 -27.77 5.42 4.24
CA TYR A 63 -27.36 6.52 3.39
C TYR A 63 -26.80 7.63 4.29
N PRO A 64 -25.65 8.25 3.97
CA PRO A 64 -25.17 9.38 4.74
C PRO A 64 -26.24 10.47 4.69
N ASN A 65 -26.71 10.81 5.87
CA ASN A 65 -27.70 11.82 6.18
C ASN A 65 -27.41 13.09 5.35
N ASN A 66 -28.24 13.37 4.35
CA ASN A 66 -28.27 14.66 3.67
C ASN A 66 -28.41 15.72 4.78
N PRO A 67 -27.52 16.72 4.92
CA PRO A 67 -27.68 17.72 5.96
C PRO A 67 -29.08 18.31 5.79
N GLN A 68 -29.87 18.16 6.87
CA GLN A 68 -31.27 18.54 6.92
C GLN A 68 -31.44 19.87 6.18
N GLN A 69 -32.19 19.86 5.08
CA GLN A 69 -32.73 21.10 4.58
C GLN A 69 -33.51 21.71 5.75
N PRO A 70 -33.17 22.93 6.19
CA PRO A 70 -33.95 23.58 7.23
C PRO A 70 -35.40 23.59 6.75
N TYR A 71 -36.30 23.10 7.58
CA TYR A 71 -37.73 23.16 7.30
C TYR A 71 -38.10 24.64 7.28
N ILE A 72 -38.19 25.22 6.09
CA ILE A 72 -38.66 26.59 5.90
C ILE A 72 -40.17 26.47 5.75
N PRO A 73 -40.98 27.00 6.68
CA PRO A 73 -42.42 26.99 6.55
C PRO A 73 -42.83 27.62 5.22
N ASP A 74 -43.77 26.98 4.52
CA ASP A 74 -44.34 27.57 3.32
C ASP A 74 -45.00 28.91 3.69
N PRO A 75 -44.82 29.96 2.86
CA PRO A 75 -45.42 31.25 3.14
C PRO A 75 -46.95 31.10 3.22
N PRO A 76 -47.63 31.89 4.07
CA PRO A 76 -49.08 31.81 4.22
C PRO A 76 -49.75 32.00 2.85
N THR A 77 -50.72 31.12 2.56
CA THR A 77 -51.57 31.22 1.37
C THR A 77 -52.26 32.58 1.36
N ILE A 78 -52.30 33.23 0.20
CA ILE A 78 -52.98 34.51 0.02
C ILE A 78 -54.46 34.28 0.37
N GLU A 79 -54.96 34.93 1.42
CA GLU A 79 -56.36 34.77 1.79
C GLU A 79 -57.23 35.46 0.73
N GLU A 80 -58.22 34.72 0.22
CA GLU A 80 -59.13 35.19 -0.81
C GLU A 80 -60.06 36.25 -0.20
N GLY A 81 -59.82 37.53 -0.51
CA GLY A 81 -60.61 38.66 0.01
C GLY A 81 -59.84 39.64 0.90
N TRP A 82 -58.52 39.49 1.08
CA TRP A 82 -57.73 40.51 1.78
C TRP A 82 -57.73 41.84 1.01
N LEU A 83 -58.07 42.91 1.71
CA LEU A 83 -57.98 44.29 1.26
C LEU A 83 -57.14 45.07 2.27
N PRO A 84 -56.20 45.92 1.84
CA PRO A 84 -55.47 46.79 2.77
C PRO A 84 -56.44 47.76 3.47
N ASP A 85 -56.24 48.02 4.76
CA ASP A 85 -57.04 48.97 5.57
C ASP A 85 -57.12 50.37 4.92
N LEU A 86 -56.13 50.72 4.10
CA LEU A 86 -56.11 51.98 3.34
C LEU A 86 -57.24 52.10 2.31
N VAL A 87 -57.79 50.95 1.88
CA VAL A 87 -58.71 50.79 0.74
C VAL A 87 -60.14 50.47 1.21
N SER A 88 -60.32 49.97 2.44
CA SER A 88 -61.64 49.61 2.99
C SER A 88 -62.61 50.80 3.11
N ASP A 89 -62.08 51.99 3.39
CA ASP A 89 -62.87 53.17 3.74
C ASP A 89 -63.03 54.19 2.57
N LYS A 90 -62.62 53.81 1.35
CA LYS A 90 -62.59 54.71 0.19
C LYS A 90 -63.90 54.74 -0.60
N SER A 91 -64.16 55.89 -1.25
CA SER A 91 -65.33 56.06 -2.14
C SER A 91 -65.19 55.23 -3.43
N THR A 92 -66.32 54.85 -4.04
CA THR A 92 -66.34 54.07 -5.30
C THR A 92 -65.57 54.75 -6.44
N THR A 93 -65.56 56.08 -6.46
CA THR A 93 -64.83 56.89 -7.45
C THR A 93 -63.30 56.80 -7.25
N ASP A 94 -62.84 56.77 -5.99
CA ASP A 94 -61.42 56.62 -5.66
C ASP A 94 -60.92 55.20 -5.94
N LEU A 95 -61.75 54.18 -5.63
CA LEU A 95 -61.44 52.79 -5.97
C LEU A 95 -61.28 52.60 -7.48
N GLN A 96 -62.13 53.22 -8.30
CA GLN A 96 -61.98 53.21 -9.75
C GLN A 96 -60.71 53.90 -10.23
N THR A 97 -60.24 54.93 -9.52
CA THR A 97 -59.01 55.65 -9.86
C THR A 97 -57.77 54.82 -9.50
N ILE A 98 -57.80 54.15 -8.35
CA ILE A 98 -56.76 53.21 -7.92
C ILE A 98 -56.71 51.97 -8.84
N LEU A 99 -57.87 51.46 -9.27
CA LEU A 99 -57.95 50.31 -10.18
C LEU A 99 -57.42 50.64 -11.60
N LYS A 100 -57.45 51.91 -12.00
CA LYS A 100 -56.91 52.37 -13.29
C LYS A 100 -55.38 52.42 -13.33
N ASP A 101 -54.72 52.48 -12.18
CA ASP A 101 -53.26 52.54 -12.10
C ASP A 101 -52.67 51.20 -11.61
N PRO A 102 -52.12 50.37 -12.53
CA PRO A 102 -51.57 49.06 -12.18
C PRO A 102 -50.34 49.14 -11.27
N SER A 103 -49.62 50.27 -11.27
CA SER A 103 -48.46 50.46 -10.40
C SER A 103 -48.86 50.62 -8.93
N LEU A 104 -49.97 51.34 -8.69
CA LEU A 104 -50.60 51.47 -7.37
C LEU A 104 -51.14 50.13 -6.87
N ILE A 105 -51.75 49.33 -7.74
CA ILE A 105 -52.22 47.97 -7.39
C ILE A 105 -51.03 47.08 -6.98
N SER A 106 -49.91 47.15 -7.70
CA SER A 106 -48.70 46.40 -7.33
C SER A 106 -48.07 46.87 -6.02
N ALA A 107 -48.14 48.17 -5.70
CA ALA A 107 -47.66 48.71 -4.43
C ALA A 107 -48.59 48.36 -3.25
N LEU A 108 -49.89 48.22 -3.50
CA LEU A 108 -50.85 47.76 -2.50
C LEU A 108 -50.73 46.25 -2.25
N SER A 109 -50.42 45.46 -3.28
CA SER A 109 -50.23 44.01 -3.12
C SER A 109 -48.95 43.64 -2.35
N SER A 110 -47.91 44.47 -2.40
CA SER A 110 -46.69 44.29 -1.58
C SER A 110 -46.87 44.60 -0.09
N GLN A 111 -47.98 45.24 0.30
CA GLN A 111 -48.34 45.44 1.71
C GLN A 111 -48.87 44.17 2.38
N HIS A 112 -49.23 43.14 1.59
CA HIS A 112 -49.73 41.88 2.15
C HIS A 112 -48.61 41.15 2.93
N PRO A 113 -48.85 40.66 4.17
CA PRO A 113 -47.83 39.97 4.97
C PRO A 113 -47.17 38.76 4.29
N SER A 114 -47.88 38.09 3.36
CA SER A 114 -47.31 36.98 2.57
C SER A 114 -46.19 37.42 1.62
N TYR A 115 -46.15 38.69 1.18
CA TYR A 115 -45.04 39.20 0.37
C TYR A 115 -43.76 39.22 1.20
N THR A 116 -43.82 39.76 2.43
CA THR A 116 -42.69 39.75 3.37
C THR A 116 -42.28 38.33 3.75
N ALA A 117 -43.24 37.44 4.05
CA ALA A 117 -42.95 36.05 4.37
C ALA A 117 -42.26 35.30 3.21
N ARG A 118 -42.73 35.52 1.97
CA ARG A 118 -42.11 34.92 0.77
C ARG A 118 -40.73 35.48 0.50
N GLN A 119 -40.52 36.78 0.72
CA GLN A 119 -39.21 37.40 0.58
C GLN A 119 -38.21 36.84 1.61
N GLN A 120 -38.60 36.74 2.89
CA GLN A 120 -37.79 36.11 3.93
C GLN A 120 -37.47 34.64 3.62
N HIS A 121 -38.44 33.90 3.06
CA HIS A 121 -38.25 32.52 2.62
C HIS A 121 -37.19 32.42 1.50
N LEU A 122 -37.28 33.27 0.47
CA LEU A 122 -36.30 33.32 -0.62
C LEU A 122 -34.91 33.73 -0.13
N GLU A 123 -34.81 34.71 0.76
CA GLU A 123 -33.55 35.15 1.37
C GLU A 123 -32.91 34.01 2.17
N THR A 124 -33.71 33.26 2.93
CA THR A 124 -33.25 32.07 3.66
C THR A 124 -32.75 30.99 2.70
N LEU A 125 -33.49 30.68 1.64
CA LEU A 125 -33.06 29.71 0.62
C LEU A 125 -31.74 30.13 -0.04
N ILE A 126 -31.59 31.41 -0.42
CA ILE A 126 -30.35 31.92 -1.00
C ILE A 126 -29.20 31.80 -0.01
N GLN A 127 -29.42 32.09 1.28
CA GLN A 127 -28.40 31.94 2.30
C GLN A 127 -27.97 30.47 2.46
N THR A 128 -28.93 29.54 2.52
CA THR A 128 -28.61 28.10 2.61
C THR A 128 -27.85 27.59 1.39
N ASN A 129 -28.16 28.09 0.20
CA ASN A 129 -27.45 27.72 -1.02
C ASN A 129 -26.00 28.22 -1.00
N LYS A 130 -25.77 29.44 -0.51
CA LYS A 130 -24.42 29.98 -0.29
C LYS A 130 -23.63 29.14 0.72
N ASP A 131 -24.24 28.83 1.87
CA ASP A 131 -23.59 28.03 2.91
C ASP A 131 -23.24 26.63 2.39
N LEU A 132 -24.12 26.02 1.60
CA LEU A 132 -23.86 24.74 0.94
C LEU A 132 -22.71 24.84 -0.06
N ALA A 133 -22.68 25.89 -0.89
CA ALA A 133 -21.59 26.11 -1.85
C ALA A 133 -20.25 26.28 -1.13
N THR A 134 -20.20 27.05 -0.03
CA THR A 134 -19.01 27.20 0.79
C THR A 134 -18.55 25.87 1.39
N ARG A 135 -19.48 25.05 1.88
CA ARG A 135 -19.17 23.72 2.40
C ARG A 135 -18.64 22.77 1.33
N VAL A 136 -19.18 22.82 0.12
CA VAL A 136 -18.68 22.00 -1.00
C VAL A 136 -17.24 22.40 -1.36
N LEU A 137 -16.93 23.69 -1.40
CA LEU A 137 -15.57 24.18 -1.63
C LEU A 137 -14.60 23.77 -0.52
N GLU A 138 -15.04 23.81 0.74
CA GLU A 138 -14.23 23.32 1.86
C GLU A 138 -13.94 21.82 1.76
N MET A 139 -14.97 21.01 1.44
CA MET A 139 -14.80 19.57 1.22
C MET A 139 -13.89 19.27 0.03
N GLU A 140 -13.97 20.06 -1.05
CA GLU A 140 -13.09 19.95 -2.21
C GLU A 140 -11.63 20.20 -1.82
N ASN A 141 -11.36 21.28 -1.08
CA ASN A 141 -10.02 21.60 -0.59
C ASN A 141 -9.47 20.50 0.32
N HIS A 142 -10.27 20.03 1.29
CA HIS A 142 -9.86 18.94 2.17
C HIS A 142 -9.56 17.65 1.40
N LEU A 143 -10.35 17.34 0.36
CA LEU A 143 -10.13 16.19 -0.49
C LEU A 143 -8.83 16.35 -1.31
N ALA A 144 -8.56 17.54 -1.84
CA ALA A 144 -7.31 17.84 -2.54
C ALA A 144 -6.08 17.68 -1.63
N GLU A 145 -6.14 18.18 -0.39
CA GLU A 145 -5.09 17.99 0.62
C GLU A 145 -4.86 16.52 0.96
N ALA A 146 -5.94 15.76 1.19
CA ALA A 146 -5.87 14.33 1.47
C ALA A 146 -5.26 13.54 0.31
N ARG A 147 -5.59 13.91 -0.94
CA ARG A 147 -4.98 13.33 -2.15
C ARG A 147 -3.49 13.63 -2.22
N ALA A 148 -3.09 14.88 -2.06
CA ALA A 148 -1.68 15.28 -2.12
C ALA A 148 -0.84 14.62 -1.01
N SER A 149 -1.40 14.49 0.20
CA SER A 149 -0.77 13.78 1.32
C SER A 149 -0.57 12.29 1.00
N THR A 150 -1.60 11.63 0.47
CA THR A 150 -1.55 10.21 0.09
C THR A 150 -0.57 9.97 -1.06
N GLU A 151 -0.54 10.85 -2.06
CA GLU A 151 0.41 10.79 -3.17
C GLU A 151 1.85 10.87 -2.66
N THR A 152 2.14 11.81 -1.76
CA THR A 152 3.46 11.94 -1.13
C THR A 152 3.81 10.67 -0.35
N MET A 153 2.87 10.13 0.44
CA MET A 153 3.08 8.89 1.19
C MET A 153 3.32 7.67 0.28
N LEU A 154 2.64 7.60 -0.86
CA LEU A 154 2.82 6.53 -1.83
C LEU A 154 4.21 6.59 -2.48
N ILE A 155 4.64 7.79 -2.88
CA ILE A 155 5.98 7.99 -3.46
C ILE A 155 7.06 7.65 -2.45
N THR A 156 6.92 8.07 -1.18
CA THR A 156 7.91 7.73 -0.13
C THR A 156 7.94 6.22 0.12
N HIS A 157 6.77 5.57 0.22
CA HIS A 157 6.68 4.12 0.37
C HIS A 157 7.36 3.38 -0.78
N GLN A 158 7.08 3.78 -2.03
CA GLN A 158 7.70 3.19 -3.21
C GLN A 158 9.23 3.36 -3.19
N SER A 159 9.73 4.54 -2.83
CA SER A 159 11.17 4.77 -2.71
C SER A 159 11.82 3.87 -1.64
N LEU A 160 11.14 3.68 -0.51
CA LEU A 160 11.61 2.82 0.57
C LEU A 160 11.64 1.36 0.13
N GLU A 161 10.59 0.90 -0.57
CA GLU A 161 10.50 -0.46 -1.09
C GLU A 161 11.65 -0.77 -2.07
N VAL A 162 11.96 0.16 -2.98
CA VAL A 162 13.10 0.03 -3.90
C VAL A 162 14.42 -0.01 -3.14
N SER A 163 14.60 0.88 -2.14
CA SER A 163 15.82 0.90 -1.34
C SER A 163 16.00 -0.37 -0.49
N TRP A 164 14.91 -0.93 0.03
CA TRP A 164 14.90 -2.18 0.78
C TRP A 164 15.24 -3.37 -0.11
N ARG A 165 14.65 -3.48 -1.31
CA ARG A 165 15.03 -4.52 -2.28
C ARG A 165 16.50 -4.44 -2.66
N LYS A 166 17.02 -3.23 -2.86
CA LYS A 166 18.45 -3.02 -3.09
C LYS A 166 19.29 -3.52 -1.91
N LYS A 167 18.90 -3.18 -0.68
CA LYS A 167 19.62 -3.61 0.53
C LYS A 167 19.58 -5.13 0.71
N GLN A 168 18.45 -5.76 0.42
CA GLN A 168 18.34 -7.22 0.44
C GLN A 168 19.25 -7.86 -0.60
N ALA A 169 19.26 -7.35 -1.84
CA ALA A 169 20.16 -7.86 -2.88
C ALA A 169 21.64 -7.70 -2.50
N GLU A 170 22.01 -6.58 -1.87
CA GLU A 170 23.37 -6.38 -1.32
C GLU A 170 23.71 -7.40 -0.23
N MET A 171 22.77 -7.66 0.68
CA MET A 171 22.93 -8.66 1.74
C MET A 171 23.08 -10.07 1.15
N ASP A 172 22.22 -10.44 0.21
CA ASP A 172 22.25 -11.75 -0.44
C ASP A 172 23.56 -11.92 -1.22
N ALA A 173 24.03 -10.87 -1.91
CA ALA A 173 25.33 -10.87 -2.59
C ALA A 173 26.51 -11.00 -1.60
N ALA A 174 26.43 -10.34 -0.44
CA ALA A 174 27.45 -10.44 0.60
C ALA A 174 27.46 -11.83 1.27
N LEU A 175 26.29 -12.46 1.42
CA LEU A 175 26.14 -13.79 2.02
C LEU A 175 26.41 -14.93 1.04
N ALA A 176 26.24 -14.72 -0.27
CA ALA A 176 26.39 -15.76 -1.28
C ALA A 176 27.73 -16.54 -1.19
N PRO A 177 28.90 -15.90 -1.00
CA PRO A 177 30.19 -16.61 -0.84
C PRO A 177 30.33 -17.42 0.45
N TRP A 178 29.50 -17.10 1.46
CA TRP A 178 29.46 -17.76 2.76
C TRP A 178 28.30 -18.75 2.87
N SER A 179 27.52 -18.90 1.79
CA SER A 179 26.50 -19.94 1.73
C SER A 179 27.14 -21.32 1.87
N PRO A 180 26.46 -22.30 2.50
CA PRO A 180 26.99 -23.66 2.65
C PRO A 180 27.47 -24.28 1.34
N LYS A 181 26.74 -24.00 0.24
CA LYS A 181 27.11 -24.46 -1.11
C LYS A 181 28.39 -23.79 -1.62
N ALA A 182 28.54 -22.48 -1.46
CA ALA A 182 29.75 -21.76 -1.90
C ALA A 182 30.98 -22.19 -1.09
N LEU A 183 30.83 -22.40 0.22
CA LEU A 183 31.89 -22.94 1.07
C LEU A 183 32.30 -24.35 0.63
N TYR A 184 31.34 -25.22 0.34
CA TYR A 184 31.60 -26.56 -0.18
C TYR A 184 32.29 -26.54 -1.54
N GLN A 185 31.87 -25.66 -2.45
CA GLN A 185 32.50 -25.49 -3.76
C GLN A 185 33.95 -24.99 -3.63
N ARG A 186 34.20 -23.97 -2.79
CA ARG A 186 35.55 -23.48 -2.49
C ARG A 186 36.43 -24.56 -1.88
N PHE A 187 35.87 -25.38 -0.98
CA PHE A 187 36.60 -26.49 -0.36
C PHE A 187 36.94 -27.59 -1.38
N SER A 188 35.98 -27.94 -2.25
CA SER A 188 36.20 -28.90 -3.33
C SER A 188 37.25 -28.39 -4.32
N ALA A 189 37.21 -27.10 -4.68
CA ALA A 189 38.23 -26.45 -5.51
C ALA A 189 39.62 -26.48 -4.86
N ALA A 190 39.70 -26.24 -3.54
CA ALA A 190 40.96 -26.33 -2.80
C ALA A 190 41.52 -27.77 -2.73
N ILE A 191 40.66 -28.79 -2.78
CA ILE A 191 41.10 -30.19 -2.92
C ILE A 191 41.70 -30.41 -4.30
N THR A 192 41.01 -29.98 -5.37
CA THR A 192 41.53 -30.14 -6.74
C THR A 192 42.81 -29.35 -6.97
N GLU A 193 42.94 -28.16 -6.37
CA GLU A 193 44.18 -27.38 -6.40
C GLU A 193 45.32 -28.13 -5.69
N GLN A 194 45.04 -28.74 -4.53
CA GLN A 194 46.03 -29.54 -3.82
C GLN A 194 46.44 -30.81 -4.59
N GLU A 195 45.51 -31.44 -5.32
CA GLU A 195 45.82 -32.55 -6.21
C GLU A 195 46.76 -32.10 -7.34
N ALA A 196 46.47 -30.95 -7.96
CA ALA A 196 47.34 -30.35 -8.96
C ALA A 196 48.72 -29.99 -8.39
N VAL A 197 48.80 -29.49 -7.15
CA VAL A 197 50.09 -29.23 -6.48
C VAL A 197 50.86 -30.52 -6.21
N CYS A 198 50.20 -31.61 -5.78
CA CYS A 198 50.87 -32.90 -5.59
C CYS A 198 51.43 -33.40 -6.93
N HIS A 199 50.62 -33.37 -7.99
CA HIS A 199 51.05 -33.73 -9.34
C HIS A 199 52.21 -32.86 -9.83
N ALA A 200 52.14 -31.55 -9.64
CA ALA A 200 53.20 -30.63 -10.05
C ALA A 200 54.50 -30.84 -9.25
N VAL A 201 54.44 -31.22 -7.97
CA VAL A 201 55.65 -31.56 -7.19
C VAL A 201 56.24 -32.89 -7.66
N GLU A 202 55.41 -33.84 -8.09
CA GLU A 202 55.84 -35.11 -8.69
C GLU A 202 56.48 -34.87 -10.07
N GLU A 203 55.85 -34.06 -10.93
CA GLU A 203 56.36 -33.69 -12.25
C GLU A 203 57.60 -32.79 -12.18
N SER A 204 57.65 -31.84 -11.24
CA SER A 204 58.81 -30.96 -11.07
C SER A 204 60.11 -31.71 -10.76
N PHE A 205 60.04 -32.92 -10.21
CA PHE A 205 61.22 -33.76 -10.01
C PHE A 205 61.60 -34.56 -11.26
N LEU A 206 60.65 -34.80 -12.16
CA LEU A 206 60.86 -35.51 -13.43
C LEU A 206 61.31 -34.56 -14.55
N ASP A 207 60.83 -33.32 -14.54
CA ASP A 207 61.11 -32.27 -15.52
C ASP A 207 62.38 -31.46 -15.20
N GLU A 208 62.91 -31.57 -13.98
CA GLU A 208 64.21 -31.01 -13.65
C GLU A 208 65.24 -31.81 -14.45
N ASP A 209 65.60 -31.27 -15.62
CA ASP A 209 66.54 -31.80 -16.60
C ASP A 209 67.95 -31.82 -15.97
N HIS A 210 68.11 -32.69 -14.99
CA HIS A 210 69.33 -32.86 -14.26
C HIS A 210 70.32 -33.51 -15.22
N HIS A 211 71.20 -32.69 -15.81
CA HIS A 211 72.39 -33.14 -16.51
C HIS A 211 73.42 -33.82 -15.56
N GLY A 212 72.93 -34.56 -14.55
CA GLY A 212 73.65 -35.26 -13.48
C GLY A 212 72.65 -35.97 -12.54
N ARG A 213 73.11 -36.93 -11.73
CA ARG A 213 72.26 -37.56 -10.71
C ARG A 213 71.85 -36.53 -9.66
N ALA A 214 70.55 -36.41 -9.37
CA ALA A 214 70.04 -35.61 -8.24
C ALA A 214 70.80 -35.94 -6.94
N THR A 215 71.14 -34.91 -6.18
CA THR A 215 71.87 -35.06 -4.92
C THR A 215 70.98 -35.74 -3.89
N GLU A 216 71.53 -36.61 -3.03
CA GLU A 216 70.77 -37.30 -1.97
C GLU A 216 69.95 -36.35 -1.08
N LYS A 217 70.48 -35.14 -0.87
CA LYS A 217 69.80 -34.06 -0.14
C LYS A 217 68.56 -33.54 -0.87
N GLU A 218 68.61 -33.36 -2.18
CA GLU A 218 67.49 -32.89 -3.01
C GLU A 218 66.37 -33.94 -3.03
N ILE A 219 66.74 -35.21 -3.14
CA ILE A 219 65.81 -36.34 -3.04
C ILE A 219 65.14 -36.36 -1.67
N ALA A 220 65.90 -36.21 -0.58
CA ALA A 220 65.33 -36.20 0.77
C ALA A 220 64.37 -35.01 1.00
N ASP A 221 64.70 -33.83 0.48
CA ASP A 221 63.87 -32.63 0.59
C ASP A 221 62.59 -32.74 -0.27
N TRP A 222 62.70 -33.33 -1.47
CA TRP A 222 61.55 -33.65 -2.32
C TRP A 222 60.62 -34.67 -1.67
N VAL A 223 61.14 -35.79 -1.15
CA VAL A 223 60.33 -36.81 -0.45
C VAL A 223 59.59 -36.19 0.74
N ARG A 224 60.24 -35.28 1.47
CA ARG A 224 59.59 -34.56 2.58
C ARG A 224 58.44 -33.67 2.07
N ARG A 225 58.63 -32.99 0.94
CA ARG A 225 57.60 -32.14 0.32
C ARG A 225 56.42 -32.97 -0.20
N VAL A 226 56.67 -34.04 -0.96
CA VAL A 226 55.63 -34.95 -1.47
C VAL A 226 54.80 -35.52 -0.32
N ARG A 227 55.44 -36.04 0.73
CA ARG A 227 54.73 -36.57 1.91
C ARG A 227 53.91 -35.48 2.61
N GLY A 228 54.45 -34.27 2.73
CA GLY A 228 53.76 -33.13 3.31
C GLY A 228 52.49 -32.76 2.53
N GLU A 229 52.59 -32.63 1.21
CA GLU A 229 51.46 -32.27 0.34
C GLU A 229 50.43 -33.42 0.23
N ALA A 230 50.88 -34.68 0.14
CA ALA A 230 50.01 -35.85 0.14
C ALA A 230 49.24 -36.03 1.47
N SER A 231 49.90 -35.77 2.60
CA SER A 231 49.23 -35.79 3.91
C SER A 231 48.16 -34.71 4.02
N LYS A 232 48.41 -33.50 3.50
CA LYS A 232 47.41 -32.42 3.44
C LYS A 232 46.23 -32.80 2.55
N LEU A 233 46.50 -33.41 1.39
CA LEU A 233 45.46 -33.90 0.49
C LEU A 233 44.58 -34.96 1.15
N ALA A 234 45.18 -35.95 1.81
CA ALA A 234 44.46 -37.00 2.52
C ALA A 234 43.56 -36.42 3.63
N ALA A 235 44.07 -35.47 4.42
CA ALA A 235 43.29 -34.81 5.47
C ALA A 235 42.09 -34.03 4.90
N ARG A 236 42.25 -33.34 3.77
CA ARG A 236 41.13 -32.63 3.12
C ARG A 236 40.10 -33.60 2.52
N LYS A 237 40.51 -34.74 1.96
CA LYS A 237 39.59 -35.78 1.48
C LYS A 237 38.77 -36.40 2.61
N GLU A 238 39.39 -36.67 3.74
CA GLU A 238 38.68 -37.16 4.93
C GLU A 238 37.70 -36.10 5.46
N ALA A 239 38.14 -34.84 5.56
CA ALA A 239 37.26 -33.75 5.96
C ALA A 239 36.07 -33.57 5.00
N LYS A 240 36.26 -33.80 3.69
CA LYS A 240 35.16 -33.83 2.71
C LYS A 240 34.18 -34.96 2.97
N ALA A 241 34.67 -36.18 3.18
CA ALA A 241 33.81 -37.33 3.48
C ALA A 241 32.99 -37.08 4.75
N ARG A 242 33.61 -36.54 5.80
CA ARG A 242 32.92 -36.16 7.05
C ARG A 242 31.89 -35.05 6.81
N TRP A 243 32.18 -34.09 5.92
CA TRP A 243 31.23 -33.06 5.53
C TRP A 243 30.03 -33.65 4.79
N ASP A 244 30.27 -34.52 3.81
CA ASP A 244 29.23 -35.18 3.01
C ASP A 244 28.30 -36.05 3.89
N GLU A 245 28.83 -36.61 4.97
CA GLU A 245 28.07 -37.37 5.99
C GLU A 245 27.40 -36.49 7.07
N GLY A 246 27.57 -35.18 7.03
CA GLY A 246 27.01 -34.26 8.04
C GLY A 246 27.73 -34.27 9.39
N ARG A 247 28.89 -34.92 9.52
CA ARG A 247 29.74 -34.94 10.73
C ARG A 247 30.64 -33.71 10.83
N VAL A 248 30.09 -32.53 10.57
CA VAL A 248 30.82 -31.25 10.59
C VAL A 248 30.87 -30.74 12.04
N GLY A 249 32.02 -30.84 12.71
CA GLY A 249 32.25 -30.26 14.05
C GLY A 249 32.92 -31.17 15.09
N GLY A 250 33.15 -32.44 14.78
CA GLY A 250 33.87 -33.36 15.66
C GLY A 250 35.32 -33.57 15.23
N TRP A 251 36.21 -32.65 15.63
CA TRP A 251 37.66 -32.93 15.68
C TRP A 251 37.93 -33.59 17.03
N ARG A 252 37.87 -34.92 17.06
CA ARG A 252 38.41 -35.75 18.12
C ARG A 252 39.26 -36.83 17.45
#